data_AF-A0A3D8P9W2-F1
#
_entry.id   AF-A0A3D8P9W2-F1
#
_cell.length_a   1.000
_cell.length_b   1.000
_cell.length_c   1.000
_cell.angle_alpha   90.00
_cell.angle_beta   90.00
_cell.angle_gamma   90.00
#
_symmetry.space_group_name_H-M   'P 1'
#
loop_
_entity.id
_entity.type
_entity.pdbx_description
1 polymer ?
#
loop_
_entity_poly.entity_id
_entity_poly.type
_entity_poly.pdbx_seq_one_letter_code
_entity_poly.pdbx_strand_id
1 'polypeptide(L)'
;MQLGRQARAAKSTSDLVVSPQHRILLRSRAALRMFGTNEILAAAKQLLQIDGVDLATDLAEVEYVHILFDRHEVVWANGTATESLYLGPQALGALPAKAVEEILAIFPELTERTHVPEGARMLVSGRKARKLANRHAKNGRPLVLA
;
A
#
# COMPACT_ATOMS: atom_id res chain seq x y z
N MET A 1 13.16 22.27 32.49
CA MET A 1 13.21 20.81 32.25
C MET A 1 12.61 20.54 30.88
N GLN A 2 13.46 20.16 29.93
CA GLN A 2 13.11 19.99 28.53
C GLN A 2 12.80 18.52 28.27
N LEU A 3 11.52 18.17 28.13
CA LEU A 3 11.10 16.82 27.78
C LEU A 3 11.46 16.58 26.31
N GLY A 4 12.43 15.69 26.09
CA GLY A 4 12.93 15.32 24.77
C GLY A 4 11.84 14.70 23.91
N ARG A 5 11.61 15.29 22.74
CA ARG A 5 10.84 14.67 21.66
C ARG A 5 11.68 13.53 21.07
N GLN A 6 11.43 12.29 21.48
CA GLN A 6 11.88 11.13 20.73
C GLN A 6 10.82 10.79 19.67
N ALA A 7 10.97 11.37 18.47
CA ALA A 7 10.24 10.90 17.30
C ALA A 7 11.05 9.75 16.70
N ARG A 8 10.62 8.51 16.93
CA ARG A 8 11.19 7.33 16.28
C ARG A 8 10.57 7.25 14.89
N ALA A 9 11.36 7.51 13.85
CA ALA A 9 10.97 7.14 12.50
C ALA A 9 10.70 5.64 12.51
N ALA A 10 9.52 5.22 12.05
CA ALA A 10 9.27 3.81 11.75
C ALA A 10 10.14 3.42 10.55
N LYS A 11 11.42 3.20 10.82
CA LYS A 11 12.29 2.40 9.97
C LYS A 11 11.75 0.98 10.11
N SER A 12 11.45 0.33 8.97
CA SER A 12 11.04 -1.08 8.93
C SER A 12 11.93 -1.88 9.89
N THR A 13 11.31 -2.66 10.78
CA THR A 13 12.07 -3.42 11.79
C THR A 13 12.80 -4.61 11.16
N SER A 14 12.40 -4.98 9.94
CA SER A 14 12.96 -6.00 9.06
C SER A 14 12.48 -5.78 7.62
N ASP A 15 13.07 -6.44 6.64
CA ASP A 15 12.62 -6.37 5.25
C ASP A 15 11.19 -6.89 5.10
N LEU A 16 10.42 -6.28 4.21
CA LEU A 16 9.04 -6.67 3.90
C LEU A 16 8.96 -7.05 2.42
N VAL A 17 8.66 -8.31 2.13
CA VAL A 17 8.42 -8.80 0.78
C VAL A 17 6.93 -8.77 0.49
N VAL A 18 6.55 -8.16 -0.63
CA VAL A 18 5.15 -8.02 -1.06
C VAL A 18 5.01 -8.24 -2.55
N SER A 19 3.79 -8.54 -2.99
CA SER A 19 3.45 -8.52 -4.41
C SER A 19 3.78 -7.14 -5.02
N PRO A 20 4.25 -7.06 -6.29
CA PRO A 20 4.53 -5.79 -6.96
C PRO A 20 3.36 -4.79 -6.96
N GLN A 21 2.12 -5.30 -6.90
CA GLN A 21 0.90 -4.49 -6.89
C GLN A 21 0.44 -4.07 -5.50
N HIS A 22 0.94 -4.71 -4.45
CA HIS A 22 0.61 -4.39 -3.05
C HIS A 22 0.98 -2.96 -2.74
N ARG A 23 0.08 -2.23 -2.08
CA ARG A 23 0.30 -0.80 -1.82
C ARG A 23 0.87 -0.53 -0.45
N ILE A 24 1.81 0.41 -0.45
CA ILE A 24 2.47 0.96 0.72
C ILE A 24 1.88 2.34 1.00
N LEU A 25 1.63 2.63 2.28
CA LEU A 25 1.22 3.96 2.72
C LEU A 25 2.40 4.91 2.64
N LEU A 26 2.26 5.98 1.84
CA LEU A 26 3.22 7.06 1.80
C LEU A 26 2.63 8.27 2.50
N ARG A 27 3.42 8.90 3.39
CA ARG A 27 3.02 10.08 4.12
C ARG A 27 4.02 11.20 3.90
N SER A 28 3.69 12.22 3.11
CA SER A 28 4.64 13.32 2.86
C SER A 28 4.03 14.68 2.50
N ARG A 29 4.80 15.75 2.73
CA ARG A 29 4.45 17.10 2.24
C ARG A 29 4.42 17.16 0.71
N ALA A 30 5.17 16.29 0.02
CA ALA A 30 5.12 16.23 -1.43
C ALA A 30 3.82 15.57 -1.92
N ALA A 31 3.32 14.56 -1.19
CA ALA A 31 2.00 13.98 -1.42
C ALA A 31 0.92 15.07 -1.27
N LEU A 32 0.96 15.86 -0.19
CA LEU A 32 0.01 16.95 0.04
C LEU A 32 -0.05 17.93 -1.15
N ARG A 33 1.12 18.36 -1.65
CA ARG A 33 1.19 19.28 -2.80
C ARG A 33 0.73 18.66 -4.13
N MET A 34 0.82 17.34 -4.27
CA MET A 34 0.52 16.65 -5.53
C MET A 34 -0.91 16.12 -5.60
N PHE A 35 -1.50 15.82 -4.44
CA PHE A 35 -2.74 15.06 -4.33
C PHE A 35 -3.78 15.72 -3.42
N GLY A 36 -3.45 16.83 -2.76
CA GLY A 36 -4.34 17.49 -1.80
C GLY A 36 -4.46 16.75 -0.46
N THR A 37 -3.75 15.63 -0.29
CA THR A 37 -3.68 14.86 0.97
C THR A 37 -2.24 14.46 1.25
N ASN A 38 -1.86 14.43 2.54
CA ASN A 38 -0.53 14.00 2.96
C ASN A 38 -0.37 12.47 2.94
N GLU A 39 -1.45 11.69 2.83
CA GLU A 39 -1.45 10.23 2.85
C GLU A 39 -2.01 9.63 1.56
N ILE A 40 -1.25 8.72 0.96
CA ILE A 40 -1.66 7.99 -0.24
C ILE A 40 -1.22 6.52 -0.18
N LEU A 41 -1.88 5.66 -0.97
CA LEU A 41 -1.49 4.28 -1.19
C LEU A 41 -0.90 4.10 -2.60
N ALA A 42 0.36 3.69 -2.66
CA ALA A 42 1.12 3.51 -3.88
C ALA A 42 1.61 2.06 -4.02
N ALA A 43 1.41 1.44 -5.18
CA ALA A 43 1.88 0.08 -5.44
C ALA A 43 3.41 0.00 -5.35
N ALA A 44 3.92 -1.04 -4.69
CA ALA A 44 5.35 -1.23 -4.40
C ALA A 44 6.24 -1.10 -5.65
N LYS A 45 5.82 -1.67 -6.80
CA LYS A 45 6.57 -1.58 -8.06
C LYS A 45 6.76 -0.16 -8.61
N GLN A 46 6.04 0.82 -8.08
CA GLN A 46 6.17 2.23 -8.47
C GLN A 46 7.20 2.97 -7.62
N LEU A 47 7.80 2.29 -6.63
CA LEU A 47 8.72 2.84 -5.65
C LEU A 47 10.17 2.36 -5.85
N LEU A 48 10.46 1.59 -6.90
CA LEU A 48 11.79 0.99 -7.16
C LEU A 48 12.95 2.00 -7.29
N GLN A 49 12.66 3.29 -7.49
CA GLN A 49 13.66 4.37 -7.47
C GLN A 49 14.03 4.84 -6.06
N ILE A 50 13.41 4.28 -5.03
CA ILE A 50 13.63 4.64 -3.63
C ILE A 50 14.66 3.68 -3.08
N ASP A 51 15.69 4.23 -2.45
CA ASP A 51 16.72 3.46 -1.78
C ASP A 51 16.11 2.51 -0.75
N GLY A 52 16.47 1.22 -0.84
CA GLY A 52 15.90 0.14 -0.03
C GLY A 52 14.57 -0.44 -0.53
N VAL A 53 14.14 -0.15 -1.78
CA VAL A 53 12.99 -0.81 -2.40
C VAL A 53 13.42 -1.48 -3.71
N ASP A 54 13.55 -2.79 -3.67
CA ASP A 54 14.07 -3.58 -4.78
C ASP A 54 13.08 -4.66 -5.23
N LEU A 55 13.28 -5.15 -6.45
CA LEU A 55 12.58 -6.34 -6.92
C LEU A 55 13.28 -7.57 -6.35
N ALA A 56 12.58 -8.36 -5.55
CA ALA A 56 13.09 -9.66 -5.09
C ALA A 56 13.12 -10.64 -6.27
N THR A 57 14.33 -11.04 -6.69
CA THR A 57 14.56 -11.98 -7.81
C THR A 57 15.16 -13.31 -7.37
N ASP A 58 15.40 -13.46 -6.07
CA ASP A 58 16.09 -14.58 -5.41
C ASP A 58 15.13 -15.55 -4.71
N LEU A 59 13.82 -15.35 -4.85
CA LEU A 59 12.81 -16.20 -4.24
C LEU A 59 12.42 -17.34 -5.18
N ALA A 60 12.64 -18.58 -4.72
CA ALA A 60 12.25 -19.79 -5.47
C ALA A 60 10.73 -19.95 -5.56
N GLU A 61 10.03 -19.67 -4.46
CA GLU A 61 8.57 -19.79 -4.34
C GLU A 61 8.03 -18.64 -3.50
N VAL A 62 6.78 -18.24 -3.77
CA VAL A 62 6.10 -17.15 -3.06
C VAL A 62 4.66 -17.58 -2.76
N GLU A 63 4.27 -17.47 -1.49
CA GLU A 63 2.89 -17.62 -1.04
C GLU A 63 2.32 -16.24 -0.65
N TYR A 64 1.11 -15.93 -1.12
CA TYR A 64 0.43 -14.69 -0.80
C TYR A 64 -0.76 -14.96 0.12
N VAL A 65 -0.71 -14.39 1.32
CA VAL A 65 -1.83 -14.38 2.27
C VAL A 65 -2.54 -13.02 2.16
N HIS A 66 -3.82 -13.06 1.81
CA HIS A 66 -4.65 -11.85 1.72
C HIS A 66 -5.54 -11.72 2.95
N ILE A 67 -5.56 -10.54 3.55
CA ILE A 67 -6.41 -10.22 4.71
C ILE A 67 -7.51 -9.28 4.23
N LEU A 68 -8.76 -9.72 4.36
CA LEU A 68 -9.95 -8.96 3.98
C LEU A 68 -10.71 -8.49 5.23
N PHE A 69 -11.21 -7.26 5.17
CA PHE A 69 -12.01 -6.62 6.21
C PHE A 69 -13.28 -6.03 5.57
N ASP A 70 -14.27 -5.66 6.39
CA ASP A 70 -15.50 -4.98 5.96
C ASP A 70 -15.24 -3.68 5.16
N ARG A 71 -14.08 -3.06 5.40
CA ARG A 71 -13.60 -1.90 4.65
C ARG A 71 -12.15 -2.11 4.28
N HIS A 72 -11.68 -1.43 3.25
CA HIS A 72 -10.25 -1.42 2.96
C HIS A 72 -9.51 -0.71 4.11
N GLU A 73 -8.50 -1.37 4.69
CA GLU A 73 -7.79 -0.90 5.87
C GLU A 73 -6.29 -0.70 5.61
N VAL A 74 -5.66 0.12 6.46
CA VAL A 74 -4.20 0.17 6.56
C VAL A 74 -3.76 -0.78 7.67
N VAL A 75 -2.90 -1.72 7.32
CA VAL A 75 -2.31 -2.71 8.25
C VAL A 75 -0.81 -2.47 8.40
N TRP A 76 -0.24 -2.94 9.49
CA TRP A 76 1.20 -2.86 9.73
C TRP A 76 1.85 -4.22 9.54
N ALA A 77 2.83 -4.29 8.63
CA ALA A 77 3.63 -5.49 8.37
C ALA A 77 5.11 -5.14 8.46
N ASN A 78 5.86 -5.85 9.30
CA ASN A 78 7.29 -5.61 9.55
C ASN A 78 7.66 -4.14 9.86
N GLY A 79 6.75 -3.39 10.49
CA GLY A 79 6.94 -1.97 10.80
C GLY A 79 6.67 -1.01 9.63
N THR A 80 6.17 -1.53 8.49
CA THR A 80 5.73 -0.75 7.33
C THR A 80 4.20 -0.75 7.25
N ALA A 81 3.61 0.43 7.07
CA ALA A 81 2.17 0.55 6.86
C ALA A 81 1.82 0.21 5.40
N THR A 82 0.96 -0.80 5.22
CA THR A 82 0.51 -1.30 3.92
C THR A 82 -1.00 -1.40 3.85
N GLU A 83 -1.50 -1.77 2.68
CA GLU A 83 -2.93 -2.01 2.47
C GLU A 83 -3.36 -3.43 2.92
N SER A 84 -4.62 -3.59 3.30
CA SER A 84 -5.33 -4.88 3.31
C SER A 84 -5.81 -5.24 1.89
N LEU A 85 -6.49 -6.37 1.70
CA LEU A 85 -7.02 -6.70 0.37
C LEU A 85 -8.03 -5.65 -0.10
N TYR A 86 -7.71 -4.97 -1.20
CA TYR A 86 -8.65 -4.08 -1.89
C TYR A 86 -9.38 -4.85 -3.00
N LEU A 87 -10.67 -5.12 -2.80
CA LEU A 87 -11.52 -5.85 -3.76
C LEU A 87 -12.01 -5.00 -4.92
N GLY A 88 -11.09 -4.28 -5.58
CA GLY A 88 -11.39 -3.56 -6.81
C GLY A 88 -11.80 -4.49 -7.96
N PRO A 89 -12.27 -3.93 -9.10
CA PRO A 89 -12.76 -4.71 -10.24
C PRO A 89 -11.79 -5.78 -10.79
N GLN A 90 -10.50 -5.65 -10.49
CA GLN A 90 -9.44 -6.54 -10.94
C GLN A 90 -9.11 -7.66 -9.92
N ALA A 91 -9.45 -7.48 -8.64
CA ALA A 91 -9.04 -8.38 -7.58
C ALA A 91 -9.80 -9.71 -7.62
N LEU A 92 -11.10 -9.67 -7.87
CA LEU A 92 -11.93 -10.89 -7.98
C LEU A 92 -11.47 -11.80 -9.11
N GLY A 93 -10.97 -11.24 -10.22
CA GLY A 93 -10.45 -12.02 -11.33
C GLY A 93 -9.09 -12.70 -11.06
N ALA A 94 -8.38 -12.30 -10.00
CA ALA A 94 -7.10 -12.90 -9.62
C ALA A 94 -7.25 -13.98 -8.53
N LEU A 95 -8.43 -14.12 -7.94
CA LEU A 95 -8.70 -15.08 -6.88
C LEU A 95 -9.27 -16.39 -7.45
N PRO A 96 -8.99 -17.54 -6.81
CA PRO A 96 -9.65 -18.80 -7.16
C PRO A 96 -11.18 -18.69 -7.05
N ALA A 97 -11.92 -19.37 -7.93
CA ALA A 97 -13.38 -19.30 -7.94
C ALA A 97 -14.02 -19.59 -6.57
N LYS A 98 -13.53 -20.60 -5.84
CA LYS A 98 -14.00 -20.92 -4.48
C LYS A 98 -13.79 -19.78 -3.48
N ALA A 99 -12.66 -19.07 -3.57
CA ALA A 99 -12.39 -17.92 -2.70
C ALA A 99 -13.32 -16.75 -3.05
N VAL A 100 -13.62 -16.55 -4.33
CA VAL A 100 -14.60 -15.56 -4.78
C VAL A 100 -16.00 -15.91 -4.25
N GLU A 101 -16.43 -17.17 -4.36
CA GLU A 101 -17.72 -17.62 -3.82
C GLU A 101 -17.85 -17.36 -2.32
N GLU A 102 -16.81 -17.69 -1.54
CA GLU A 102 -16.77 -17.43 -0.10
C GLU A 102 -16.82 -15.94 0.22
N ILE A 103 -16.03 -15.12 -0.49
CA ILE A 103 -16.03 -13.66 -0.32
C ILE A 103 -17.41 -13.07 -0.61
N LEU A 104 -18.07 -13.48 -1.70
CA LEU A 104 -19.40 -12.97 -2.06
C LEU A 104 -20.50 -13.46 -1.11
N ALA A 105 -20.30 -14.60 -0.44
CA ALA A 105 -21.21 -15.06 0.60
C ALA A 105 -21.07 -14.24 1.89
N ILE A 106 -19.87 -13.75 2.21
CA ILE A 106 -19.59 -12.91 3.39
C ILE A 106 -19.95 -11.44 3.11
N PHE A 107 -19.65 -10.93 1.91
CA PHE A 107 -19.81 -9.54 1.48
C PHE A 107 -20.73 -9.45 0.26
N PRO A 108 -22.04 -9.67 0.43
CA PRO A 108 -23.00 -9.71 -0.68
C PRO A 108 -23.10 -8.38 -1.45
N GLU A 109 -22.81 -7.25 -0.82
CA GLU A 109 -22.80 -5.91 -1.42
C GLU A 109 -21.82 -5.77 -2.60
N LEU A 110 -20.78 -6.61 -2.66
CA LEU A 110 -19.81 -6.63 -3.76
C LEU A 110 -20.43 -7.08 -5.09
N THR A 111 -21.61 -7.72 -5.05
CA THR A 111 -22.35 -8.11 -6.26
C THR A 111 -23.10 -6.95 -6.91
N GLU A 112 -23.28 -5.83 -6.19
CA GLU A 112 -23.97 -4.67 -6.70
C GLU A 112 -23.12 -3.94 -7.73
N ARG A 113 -23.65 -3.73 -8.94
CA ARG A 113 -22.93 -3.03 -10.03
C ARG A 113 -22.53 -1.59 -9.68
N THR A 114 -23.22 -0.99 -8.73
CA THR A 114 -22.96 0.37 -8.23
C THR A 114 -21.97 0.41 -7.08
N HIS A 115 -21.63 -0.73 -6.49
CA HIS A 115 -20.67 -0.79 -5.40
C HIS A 115 -19.28 -0.46 -5.95
N VAL A 116 -18.71 0.63 -5.44
CA VAL A 116 -17.34 1.03 -5.71
C VAL A 116 -16.58 0.88 -4.39
N PRO A 117 -15.67 -0.10 -4.29
CA PRO A 117 -14.86 -0.26 -3.09
C PRO A 117 -14.11 1.03 -2.78
N GLU A 118 -14.22 1.50 -1.54
CA GLU A 118 -13.48 2.67 -1.09
C GLU A 118 -12.12 2.25 -0.57
N GLY A 119 -11.08 3.00 -0.94
CA GLY A 119 -9.74 2.75 -0.43
C GLY A 119 -9.55 3.35 0.98
N ALA A 120 -8.84 2.66 1.86
CA ALA A 120 -8.44 3.16 3.19
C ALA A 120 -7.81 4.56 3.12
N ARG A 121 -7.09 4.82 2.03
CA ARG A 121 -6.54 6.12 1.62
C ARG A 121 -6.64 6.28 0.12
N MET A 122 -6.31 7.47 -0.36
CA MET A 122 -6.28 7.76 -1.79
C MET A 122 -5.35 6.79 -2.53
N LEU A 123 -5.94 5.95 -3.38
CA LEU A 123 -5.23 5.06 -4.29
C LEU A 123 -4.74 5.88 -5.48
N VAL A 124 -3.43 5.99 -5.64
CA VAL A 124 -2.85 6.74 -6.76
C VAL A 124 -2.53 5.85 -7.95
N SER A 125 -2.62 6.42 -9.15
CA SER A 125 -2.20 5.73 -10.37
C SER A 125 -0.68 5.54 -10.39
N GLY A 126 -0.20 4.50 -11.10
CA GLY A 126 1.22 4.16 -11.13
C GLY A 126 2.10 5.31 -11.61
N ARG A 127 1.69 6.01 -12.67
CA ARG A 127 2.40 7.19 -13.18
C ARG A 127 2.55 8.30 -12.13
N LYS A 128 1.49 8.57 -11.37
CA LYS A 128 1.49 9.60 -10.31
C LYS A 128 2.34 9.18 -9.12
N ALA A 129 2.24 7.91 -8.69
CA ALA A 129 3.06 7.33 -7.63
C ALA A 129 4.56 7.40 -7.97
N ARG A 130 4.94 6.96 -9.17
CA ARG A 130 6.33 7.00 -9.63
C ARG A 130 6.88 8.42 -9.67
N LYS A 131 6.08 9.39 -10.13
CA LYS A 131 6.46 10.82 -10.10
C LYS A 131 6.74 11.31 -8.68
N LEU A 132 5.91 10.92 -7.70
CA LEU A 132 6.15 11.26 -6.30
C LEU A 132 7.46 10.64 -5.82
N ALA A 133 7.65 9.34 -6.02
CA ALA A 133 8.84 8.67 -5.50
C ALA A 133 10.14 9.14 -6.18
N ASN A 134 10.15 9.46 -7.48
CA ASN A 134 11.29 10.14 -8.13
C ASN A 134 11.62 11.50 -7.46
N ARG A 135 10.59 12.25 -7.03
CA ARG A 135 10.78 13.51 -6.31
C ARG A 135 11.39 13.29 -4.93
N HIS A 136 11.03 12.21 -4.25
CA HIS A 136 11.62 11.85 -2.97
C HIS A 136 13.09 11.45 -3.11
N ALA A 137 13.39 10.55 -4.05
CA ALA A 137 14.75 10.13 -4.38
C ALA A 137 15.66 11.32 -4.73
N LYS A 138 15.22 12.20 -5.64
CA LYS A 138 16.01 13.38 -6.05
C LYS A 138 16.30 14.36 -4.90
N ASN A 139 15.42 14.46 -3.91
CA ASN A 139 15.54 15.41 -2.81
C ASN A 139 16.09 14.78 -1.52
N GLY A 140 16.45 13.49 -1.53
CA GLY A 140 16.89 12.76 -0.34
C GLY A 140 15.86 12.79 0.80
N ARG A 141 14.56 12.82 0.48
CA ARG A 141 13.49 12.93 1.50
C ARG A 141 12.80 11.59 1.71
N PRO A 142 12.56 11.16 2.96
CA PRO A 142 11.88 9.91 3.24
C PRO A 142 10.44 9.92 2.72
N LEU A 143 9.94 8.76 2.32
CA LEU A 143 8.57 8.56 1.83
C LEU A 143 7.51 8.70 2.92
N VAL A 144 7.91 8.44 4.17
CA VAL A 144 7.07 8.55 5.37
C VAL A 144 7.69 9.60 6.27
N LEU A 145 6.92 10.64 6.59
CA LEU A 145 7.28 11.60 7.63
C LEU A 145 7.14 10.93 8.99
N ALA A 146 8.19 11.02 9.81
CA ALA A 146 8.16 10.70 11.24
C ALA A 146 7.29 11.69 12.00
#